data_AF-A0A556V104-F1
#
_entry.id   AF-A0A556V104-F1
#
_cell.length_a   1.000
_cell.length_b   1.000
_cell.length_c   1.000
_cell.angle_alpha   90.00
_cell.angle_beta   90.00
_cell.angle_gamma   90.00
#
_symmetry.space_group_name_H-M   'P 1'
#
loop_
_entity.id
_entity.type
_entity.pdbx_description
1 polymer ?
#
loop_
_entity_poly.entity_id
_entity_poly.type
_entity_poly.pdbx_seq_one_letter_code
_entity_poly.pdbx_strand_id
1 'polypeptide(L)'
;MGLLSDPNRRKALTSLLTRLNTPICVICYLAAIAWFMGLAFEPFTLRTYMSENAMGSTMVEERFFPRERELCLLRESLPLIRKRGIPVDWLVKTMQDRGLEVFTQSFSRTLPFPDENKERFIYWAKDIIFLVNEHDLIGMQAWLEGYHHTNITGMSFTPLQGRAGSIQAALSLELSSDVITSLDLVLEGLNGQLPNLDLANLFHAFCQKLGVLCTIQGKLQRHDWGSTEGYTVAAQTMTLMVLKQASGRPWGDHGLFLRYHIEAATIRGINSFRHYKTDATTLGRLFEGMFRKLNNLLERLHQSYFFYLMPSLSHFVSIGYYMPAFGLLAAILLLRALDLWVQIGSPALVTQDGVSEEEPSLSPGILSVLTPIVISHLTGVALYTLPILSQETAVEHFPVFILDKGTEQGWRVLKLAALLYLAVLLGCTALINFSLGFILAVTLVPAAACVTPHMPKSLGALAMILLSPGCTILYCIFLFQDLQEAPVTLPECCLLYLSVISQGILDHALYGSLVYPLLALFVYPCWLLLWNVLFWK
;
A
#
# COMPACT_ATOMS: atom_id res chain seq x y z
N MET A 1 -20.27 -14.27 -38.00
CA MET A 1 -19.95 -12.91 -38.51
C MET A 1 -21.18 -12.08 -38.93
N GLY A 2 -22.43 -12.54 -38.79
CA GLY A 2 -23.63 -11.82 -39.28
C GLY A 2 -24.30 -10.83 -38.31
N LEU A 3 -23.72 -10.53 -37.15
CA LEU A 3 -24.35 -9.65 -36.15
C LEU A 3 -24.07 -8.15 -36.38
N LEU A 4 -22.96 -7.83 -37.06
CA LEU A 4 -22.49 -6.45 -37.29
C LEU A 4 -22.74 -5.94 -38.73
N SER A 5 -23.16 -6.81 -39.65
CA SER A 5 -23.34 -6.49 -41.07
C SER A 5 -24.73 -5.94 -41.42
N ASP A 6 -25.74 -6.19 -40.58
CA ASP A 6 -27.13 -5.80 -40.85
C ASP A 6 -27.43 -4.42 -40.19
N PRO A 7 -27.71 -3.36 -40.96
CA PRO A 7 -27.84 -1.99 -40.44
C PRO A 7 -29.01 -1.81 -39.46
N ASN A 8 -30.10 -2.58 -39.62
CA ASN A 8 -31.23 -2.55 -38.70
C ASN A 8 -30.88 -3.20 -37.36
N ARG A 9 -30.16 -4.32 -37.38
CA ARG A 9 -29.65 -4.97 -36.17
C ARG A 9 -28.61 -4.11 -35.45
N ARG A 10 -27.75 -3.41 -36.20
CA ARG A 10 -26.78 -2.46 -35.65
C ARG A 10 -27.47 -1.32 -34.90
N LYS A 11 -28.52 -0.72 -35.47
CA LYS A 11 -29.33 0.33 -34.81
C LYS A 11 -30.07 -0.19 -33.58
N ALA A 12 -30.63 -1.40 -33.64
CA ALA A 12 -31.29 -2.01 -32.49
C ALA A 12 -30.28 -2.27 -31.35
N LEU A 13 -29.09 -2.76 -31.68
CA LEU A 13 -28.01 -3.01 -30.72
C LEU A 13 -27.48 -1.72 -30.10
N THR A 14 -27.27 -0.65 -30.89
CA THR A 14 -26.84 0.64 -30.35
C THR A 14 -27.91 1.26 -29.45
N SER A 15 -29.18 1.21 -29.84
CA SER A 15 -30.29 1.69 -29.02
C SER A 15 -30.44 0.90 -27.71
N LEU A 16 -30.25 -0.42 -27.75
CA LEU A 16 -30.25 -1.26 -26.56
C LEU A 16 -29.07 -0.89 -25.63
N LEU A 17 -27.89 -0.70 -26.21
CA LEU A 17 -26.66 -0.38 -25.48
C LEU A 17 -26.76 0.98 -24.78
N THR A 18 -27.25 2.02 -25.45
CA THR A 18 -27.42 3.34 -24.84
C THR A 18 -28.50 3.33 -23.74
N ARG A 19 -29.60 2.59 -23.95
CA ARG A 19 -30.68 2.46 -22.96
C ARG A 19 -30.25 1.72 -21.71
N LEU A 20 -29.48 0.64 -21.85
CA LEU A 20 -29.02 -0.17 -20.72
C LEU A 20 -27.76 0.38 -20.03
N ASN A 21 -27.08 1.36 -20.63
CA ASN A 21 -25.82 1.88 -20.10
C ASN A 21 -25.97 2.42 -18.66
N THR A 22 -26.91 3.33 -18.44
CA THR A 22 -27.15 3.94 -17.13
C THR A 22 -27.52 2.93 -16.04
N PRO A 23 -28.51 2.03 -16.22
CA PRO A 23 -28.83 1.05 -15.18
C PRO A 23 -27.66 0.09 -14.91
N ILE A 24 -26.92 -0.34 -15.94
CA ILE A 24 -25.73 -1.18 -15.75
C ILE A 24 -24.67 -0.43 -14.92
N CYS A 25 -24.41 0.84 -15.21
CA CYS A 25 -23.44 1.63 -14.44
C CYS A 25 -23.81 1.74 -12.95
N VAL A 26 -25.09 1.97 -12.65
CA VAL A 26 -25.58 2.03 -11.26
C VAL A 26 -25.42 0.69 -10.56
N ILE A 27 -25.78 -0.41 -11.23
CA ILE A 27 -25.62 -1.77 -10.69
C ILE A 27 -24.14 -2.07 -10.45
N CYS A 28 -23.24 -1.73 -11.39
CA CYS A 28 -21.80 -1.90 -11.24
C CYS A 28 -21.27 -1.14 -10.02
N TYR A 29 -21.72 0.10 -9.80
CA TYR A 29 -21.30 0.89 -8.64
C TYR A 29 -21.74 0.25 -7.31
N LEU A 30 -23.04 -0.08 -7.20
CA LEU A 30 -23.58 -0.70 -5.99
C LEU A 30 -22.94 -2.07 -5.73
N ALA A 31 -22.73 -2.87 -6.78
CA ALA A 31 -22.05 -4.15 -6.69
C ALA A 31 -20.59 -3.99 -6.24
N ALA A 32 -19.87 -2.97 -6.73
CA ALA A 32 -18.50 -2.70 -6.31
C ALA A 32 -18.40 -2.40 -4.81
N ILE A 33 -19.27 -1.52 -4.30
CA ILE A 33 -19.31 -1.16 -2.88
C ILE A 33 -19.70 -2.36 -2.02
N ALA A 34 -20.78 -3.06 -2.40
CA ALA A 34 -21.24 -4.24 -1.67
C ALA A 34 -20.19 -5.36 -1.66
N TRP A 35 -19.50 -5.59 -2.78
CA TRP A 35 -18.43 -6.55 -2.89
C TRP A 35 -17.28 -6.21 -1.96
N PHE A 36 -16.81 -4.95 -1.97
CA PHE A 36 -15.72 -4.51 -1.12
C PHE A 36 -16.04 -4.62 0.38
N MET A 37 -17.25 -4.23 0.78
CA MET A 37 -17.71 -4.40 2.17
C MET A 37 -17.77 -5.87 2.57
N GLY A 38 -18.20 -6.74 1.65
CA GLY A 38 -18.26 -8.19 1.88
C GLY A 38 -16.91 -8.87 2.09
N LEU A 39 -15.78 -8.24 1.74
CA LEU A 39 -14.44 -8.83 1.87
C LEU A 39 -14.01 -9.08 3.32
N ALA A 40 -14.59 -8.36 4.27
CA ALA A 40 -14.33 -8.58 5.70
C ALA A 40 -15.02 -9.85 6.24
N PHE A 41 -15.86 -10.49 5.43
CA PHE A 41 -16.56 -11.73 5.81
C PHE A 41 -15.64 -12.95 5.67
N GLU A 42 -15.63 -13.84 6.68
CA GLU A 42 -14.70 -14.96 6.81
C GLU A 42 -14.51 -15.80 5.51
N PRO A 43 -15.54 -16.16 4.73
CA PRO A 43 -15.40 -16.95 3.51
C PRO A 43 -14.59 -16.27 2.39
N PHE A 44 -14.47 -14.94 2.40
CA PHE A 44 -13.65 -14.18 1.45
C PHE A 44 -12.23 -13.90 1.99
N THR A 45 -11.96 -14.30 3.23
CA THR A 45 -10.65 -14.16 3.86
C THR A 45 -9.93 -15.51 3.88
N LEU A 46 -8.63 -15.48 3.57
CA LEU A 46 -7.75 -16.63 3.65
C LEU A 46 -7.04 -16.63 5.00
N ARG A 47 -6.91 -17.79 5.63
CA ARG A 47 -6.08 -17.92 6.82
C ARG A 47 -4.62 -17.68 6.47
N THR A 48 -3.95 -16.90 7.32
CA THR A 48 -2.50 -16.79 7.23
C THR A 48 -1.87 -18.15 7.54
N TYR A 49 -0.90 -18.54 6.71
CA TYR A 49 -0.11 -19.75 6.93
C TYR A 49 1.36 -19.41 6.69
N MET A 50 2.23 -20.08 7.42
CA MET A 50 3.67 -19.98 7.16
C MET A 50 4.06 -21.06 6.16
N SER A 51 4.72 -20.67 5.07
CA SER A 51 5.24 -21.65 4.12
C SER A 51 6.28 -22.55 4.80
N GLU A 52 6.09 -23.86 4.71
CA GLU A 52 7.04 -24.86 5.22
C GLU A 52 8.43 -24.71 4.56
N ASN A 53 8.44 -24.29 3.29
CA ASN A 53 9.66 -24.13 2.49
C ASN A 53 10.45 -22.85 2.85
N ALA A 54 9.76 -21.78 3.26
CA ALA A 54 10.42 -20.53 3.63
C ALA A 54 10.88 -20.51 5.10
N MET A 55 10.09 -21.08 6.03
CA MET A 55 10.33 -20.93 7.47
C MET A 55 10.00 -22.16 8.32
N GLY A 56 9.51 -23.25 7.72
CA GLY A 56 9.19 -24.51 8.41
C GLY A 56 10.43 -25.34 8.74
N SER A 57 11.38 -25.45 7.81
CA SER A 57 12.66 -26.16 8.02
C SER A 57 13.57 -25.48 9.05
N THR A 58 13.36 -24.19 9.32
CA THR A 58 14.11 -23.39 10.30
C THR A 58 13.34 -23.18 11.60
N MET A 59 12.23 -23.89 11.85
CA MET A 59 11.67 -23.97 13.20
C MET A 59 12.70 -24.58 14.13
N VAL A 60 13.51 -23.69 14.73
CA VAL A 60 14.31 -24.01 15.89
C VAL A 60 13.31 -24.39 16.97
N GLU A 61 13.08 -25.69 17.09
CA GLU A 61 12.58 -26.26 18.31
C GLU A 61 13.62 -25.93 19.37
N GLU A 62 13.32 -24.99 20.27
CA GLU A 62 14.05 -24.86 21.52
C GLU A 62 13.74 -26.09 22.39
N ARG A 63 14.27 -27.26 22.01
CA ARG A 63 14.33 -28.44 22.86
C ARG A 63 15.61 -28.40 23.67
N PHE A 64 15.72 -27.41 24.56
CA PHE A 64 16.61 -27.55 25.71
C PHE A 64 15.79 -27.98 26.91
N PHE A 65 15.41 -29.26 26.92
CA PHE A 65 15.02 -29.95 28.15
C PHE A 65 16.23 -30.73 28.62
N PRO A 66 17.08 -30.17 29.49
CA PRO A 66 18.20 -30.93 30.00
C PRO A 66 17.63 -32.09 30.84
N ARG A 67 17.69 -33.31 30.32
CA ARG A 67 17.57 -34.47 31.22
C ARG A 67 18.80 -34.45 32.11
N GLU A 68 18.63 -34.59 33.42
CA GLU A 68 19.73 -34.56 34.40
C GLU A 68 20.89 -35.49 34.02
N ARG A 69 20.57 -36.61 33.35
CA ARG A 69 21.55 -37.59 32.84
C ARG A 69 22.47 -37.02 31.75
N GLU A 70 21.95 -36.18 30.86
CA GLU A 70 22.71 -35.54 29.78
C GLU A 70 23.55 -34.38 30.30
N LEU A 71 23.04 -33.63 31.29
CA LEU A 71 23.82 -32.62 32.01
C LEU A 71 24.96 -33.22 32.83
N CYS A 72 24.78 -34.40 33.41
CA CYS A 72 25.84 -35.13 34.11
C CYS A 72 26.95 -35.57 33.15
N LEU A 73 26.59 -36.17 32.01
CA LEU A 73 27.54 -36.55 30.96
C LEU A 73 28.30 -35.34 30.39
N LEU A 74 27.63 -34.20 30.21
CA LEU A 74 28.25 -32.94 29.83
C LEU A 74 29.16 -32.39 30.95
N ARG A 75 28.72 -32.38 32.21
CA ARG A 75 29.54 -31.91 33.34
C ARG A 75 30.78 -32.75 33.58
N GLU A 76 30.72 -34.06 33.35
CA GLU A 76 31.87 -34.96 33.44
C GLU A 76 32.82 -34.83 32.25
N SER A 77 32.30 -34.58 31.05
CA SER A 77 33.12 -34.48 29.83
C SER A 77 33.70 -33.09 29.59
N LEU A 78 33.06 -32.01 30.04
CA LEU A 78 33.52 -30.61 29.89
C LEU A 78 34.92 -30.32 30.48
N PRO A 79 35.29 -30.83 31.68
CA PRO A 79 36.64 -30.67 32.24
C PRO A 79 37.70 -31.44 31.44
N LEU A 80 37.35 -32.60 30.88
CA LEU A 80 38.22 -33.43 30.04
C LEU A 80 38.46 -32.78 28.68
N ILE A 81 37.41 -32.24 28.05
CA ILE A 81 37.47 -31.51 26.78
C ILE A 81 38.30 -30.22 26.93
N ARG A 82 38.14 -29.50 28.06
CA ARG A 82 38.95 -28.30 28.36
C ARG A 82 40.44 -28.57 28.56
N LYS A 83 40.83 -29.77 29.01
CA LYS A 83 42.24 -30.12 29.30
C LYS A 83 42.95 -30.86 28.16
N ARG A 84 42.23 -31.65 27.35
CA ARG A 84 42.83 -32.53 26.32
C ARG A 84 42.38 -32.22 24.88
N GLY A 85 41.56 -31.19 24.68
CA GLY A 85 40.92 -30.92 23.39
C GLY A 85 39.72 -31.82 23.14
N ILE A 86 39.03 -31.60 22.02
CA ILE A 86 37.85 -32.39 21.63
C ILE A 86 38.32 -33.83 21.32
N PRO A 87 37.79 -34.87 21.99
CA PRO A 87 38.16 -36.25 21.73
C PRO A 87 37.46 -36.75 20.46
N VAL A 88 37.98 -36.32 19.31
CA VAL A 88 37.40 -36.60 17.98
C VAL A 88 37.13 -38.08 17.80
N ASP A 89 38.05 -38.96 18.22
CA ASP A 89 37.90 -40.41 18.10
C ASP A 89 36.72 -40.97 18.92
N TRP A 90 36.51 -40.47 20.13
CA TRP A 90 35.36 -40.86 20.95
C TRP A 90 34.05 -40.39 20.32
N LEU A 91 34.04 -39.18 19.76
CA LEU A 91 32.87 -38.58 19.13
C LEU A 91 32.48 -39.34 17.85
N VAL A 92 33.46 -39.63 17.00
CA VAL A 92 33.30 -40.42 15.77
C VAL A 92 32.73 -41.79 16.10
N LYS A 93 33.32 -42.48 17.08
CA LYS A 93 32.85 -43.80 17.51
C LYS A 93 31.45 -43.77 18.10
N THR A 94 31.14 -42.79 18.96
CA THR A 94 29.83 -42.64 19.60
C THR A 94 28.71 -42.34 18.60
N MET A 95 29.02 -41.62 17.52
CA MET A 95 28.09 -41.30 16.44
C MET A 95 27.91 -42.48 15.47
N GLN A 96 28.99 -43.19 15.15
CA GLN A 96 28.95 -44.44 14.37
C GLN A 96 28.18 -45.55 15.09
N ASP A 97 28.36 -45.69 16.42
CA ASP A 97 27.62 -46.64 17.26
C ASP A 97 26.11 -46.34 17.30
N ARG A 98 25.70 -45.11 16.92
CA ARG A 98 24.30 -44.71 16.72
C ARG A 98 23.82 -44.84 15.26
N GLY A 99 24.61 -45.47 14.40
CA GLY A 99 24.25 -45.77 13.01
C GLY A 99 24.47 -44.61 12.03
N LEU A 100 25.26 -43.60 12.41
CA LEU A 100 25.58 -42.47 11.53
C LEU A 100 26.89 -42.73 10.77
N GLU A 101 26.94 -42.35 9.50
CA GLU A 101 28.19 -42.27 8.75
C GLU A 101 28.93 -40.98 9.12
N VAL A 102 30.18 -41.11 9.56
CA VAL A 102 30.96 -40.00 10.12
C VAL A 102 32.32 -39.93 9.44
N PHE A 103 32.69 -38.72 9.01
CA PHE A 103 33.96 -38.42 8.36
C PHE A 103 34.74 -37.36 9.15
N THR A 104 36.07 -37.46 9.14
CA THR A 104 36.98 -36.50 9.80
C THR A 104 37.94 -35.88 8.78
N GLN A 105 38.12 -34.57 8.85
CA GLN A 105 39.06 -33.83 8.00
C GLN A 105 39.99 -32.96 8.86
N SER A 106 41.29 -33.12 8.68
CA SER A 106 42.32 -32.29 9.33
C SER A 106 42.60 -31.04 8.50
N PHE A 107 42.69 -29.87 9.13
CA PHE A 107 43.08 -28.61 8.50
C PHE A 107 44.05 -27.81 9.40
N SER A 108 44.79 -26.88 8.80
CA SER A 108 45.71 -25.97 9.48
C SER A 108 45.50 -24.55 8.95
N ARG A 109 45.47 -23.55 9.85
CA ARG A 109 45.37 -22.13 9.50
C ARG A 109 46.23 -21.31 10.44
N THR A 110 47.12 -20.47 9.92
CA THR A 110 47.85 -19.46 10.69
C THR A 110 46.99 -18.20 10.79
N LEU A 111 46.57 -17.84 12.00
CA LEU A 111 45.86 -16.60 12.28
C LEU A 111 46.83 -15.54 12.83
N PRO A 112 46.68 -14.25 12.46
CA PRO A 112 47.65 -13.21 12.81
C PRO A 112 47.56 -12.68 14.26
N PHE A 113 46.56 -13.06 15.07
CA PHE A 113 46.40 -12.56 16.45
C PHE A 113 46.02 -13.67 17.45
N PRO A 114 46.66 -13.75 18.63
CA PRO A 114 46.56 -14.90 19.54
C PRO A 114 45.51 -14.83 20.67
N ASP A 115 44.64 -13.81 20.73
CA ASP A 115 43.68 -13.65 21.84
C ASP A 115 42.22 -13.79 21.42
N GLU A 116 41.77 -15.00 21.07
CA GLU A 116 40.34 -15.35 20.99
C GLU A 116 40.08 -16.76 21.53
N ASN A 117 40.04 -16.92 22.86
CA ASN A 117 39.68 -18.18 23.53
C ASN A 117 38.39 -18.07 24.37
N LYS A 118 37.43 -17.26 23.93
CA LYS A 118 36.07 -17.22 24.49
C LYS A 118 35.02 -17.03 23.40
N GLU A 119 34.87 -17.99 22.50
CA GLU A 119 33.70 -18.01 21.62
C GLU A 119 32.65 -18.97 22.16
N ARG A 120 31.57 -18.38 22.71
CA ARG A 120 30.26 -19.03 22.69
C ARG A 120 29.84 -19.06 21.23
N PHE A 121 29.81 -20.25 20.62
CA PHE A 121 29.25 -20.41 19.28
C PHE A 121 27.77 -20.03 19.29
N ILE A 122 27.46 -18.81 18.85
CA ILE A 122 26.14 -18.44 18.35
C ILE A 122 26.31 -18.35 16.85
N TYR A 123 26.00 -19.45 16.15
CA TYR A 123 26.10 -19.51 14.69
C TYR A 123 24.99 -18.67 14.06
N TRP A 124 25.18 -17.35 14.00
CA TRP A 124 24.41 -16.51 13.10
C TRP A 124 24.88 -16.82 11.68
N ALA A 125 23.99 -17.34 10.85
CA ALA A 125 24.23 -17.60 9.44
C ALA A 125 24.51 -16.33 8.59
N LYS A 126 24.19 -15.12 9.06
CA LYS A 126 24.37 -13.86 8.31
C LYS A 126 24.85 -12.73 9.22
N ASP A 127 25.37 -11.68 8.58
CA ASP A 127 25.78 -10.46 9.26
C ASP A 127 24.58 -9.72 9.87
N ILE A 128 24.80 -9.12 11.03
CA ILE A 128 23.78 -8.39 11.79
C ILE A 128 24.14 -6.91 11.78
N ILE A 129 23.17 -6.07 11.41
CA ILE A 129 23.28 -4.62 11.50
C ILE A 129 22.36 -4.16 12.62
N PHE A 130 22.95 -3.57 13.66
CA PHE A 130 22.20 -2.78 14.63
C PHE A 130 22.24 -1.32 14.20
N LEU A 131 21.09 -0.77 13.86
CA LEU A 131 20.94 0.61 13.43
C LEU A 131 20.12 1.37 14.45
N VAL A 132 20.66 2.51 14.89
CA VAL A 132 19.96 3.50 15.70
C VAL A 132 20.05 4.81 14.93
N ASN A 133 18.89 5.33 14.55
CA ASN A 133 18.73 6.58 13.81
C ASN A 133 18.22 7.68 14.74
N GLU A 134 18.60 8.91 14.44
CA GLU A 134 17.99 10.12 14.98
C GLU A 134 17.02 10.69 13.94
N HIS A 135 16.02 11.46 14.40
CA HIS A 135 15.01 12.09 13.54
C HIS A 135 14.18 11.08 12.70
N ASP A 136 13.89 9.91 13.27
CA ASP A 136 13.02 8.87 12.71
C ASP A 136 13.32 8.61 11.21
N LEU A 137 12.31 8.82 10.36
CA LEU A 137 12.35 8.55 8.92
C LEU A 137 13.46 9.31 8.18
N ILE A 138 13.83 10.52 8.61
CA ILE A 138 14.84 11.33 7.92
C ILE A 138 16.22 10.68 8.08
N GLY A 139 16.59 10.35 9.31
CA GLY A 139 17.87 9.66 9.58
C GLY A 139 17.91 8.29 8.92
N MET A 140 16.79 7.57 8.91
CA MET A 140 16.69 6.27 8.25
C MET A 140 16.88 6.38 6.73
N GLN A 141 16.22 7.36 6.08
CA GLN A 141 16.37 7.59 4.64
C GLN A 141 17.80 8.00 4.28
N ALA A 142 18.43 8.88 5.04
CA ALA A 142 19.82 9.29 4.80
C ALA A 142 20.79 8.10 4.94
N TRP A 143 20.57 7.23 5.94
CA TRP A 143 21.37 6.02 6.10
C TRP A 143 21.18 5.03 4.94
N LEU A 144 19.93 4.79 4.51
CA LEU A 144 19.63 3.91 3.38
C LEU A 144 20.26 4.41 2.07
N GLU A 145 20.16 5.70 1.80
CA GLU A 145 20.81 6.34 0.64
C GLU A 145 22.33 6.19 0.69
N GLY A 146 22.93 6.38 1.88
CA GLY A 146 24.34 6.15 2.11
C GLY A 146 24.78 4.70 1.95
N TYR A 147 23.97 3.75 2.41
CA TYR A 147 24.21 2.31 2.33
C TYR A 147 24.19 1.79 0.89
N HIS A 148 23.22 2.28 0.10
CA HIS A 148 23.03 1.88 -1.30
C HIS A 148 23.79 2.75 -2.30
N HIS A 149 24.46 3.82 -1.85
CA HIS A 149 25.12 4.81 -2.69
C HIS A 149 24.18 5.43 -3.75
N THR A 150 22.94 5.71 -3.33
CA THR A 150 21.91 6.33 -4.18
C THR A 150 21.59 7.72 -3.65
N ASN A 151 21.32 8.68 -4.51
CA ASN A 151 20.82 10.00 -4.11
C ASN A 151 19.48 10.26 -4.80
N ILE A 152 18.41 9.72 -4.23
CA ILE A 152 17.05 9.76 -4.80
C ILE A 152 16.36 11.04 -4.35
N THR A 153 16.52 11.41 -3.08
CA THR A 153 15.80 12.52 -2.44
C THR A 153 16.62 13.81 -2.36
N GLY A 154 17.85 13.83 -2.87
CA GLY A 154 18.73 15.00 -2.82
C GLY A 154 19.39 15.22 -1.45
N MET A 155 19.33 14.23 -0.55
CA MET A 155 19.88 14.36 0.79
C MET A 155 21.39 14.21 0.80
N SER A 156 22.05 14.93 1.71
CA SER A 156 23.48 14.75 1.97
C SER A 156 23.68 13.69 3.04
N PHE A 157 24.58 12.74 2.76
CA PHE A 157 24.99 11.71 3.70
C PHE A 157 26.51 11.58 3.70
N THR A 158 27.07 11.15 4.82
CA THR A 158 28.49 10.81 4.91
C THR A 158 28.72 9.37 4.41
N PRO A 159 29.85 9.09 3.72
CA PRO A 159 30.16 7.74 3.29
C PRO A 159 30.30 6.79 4.49
N LEU A 160 29.65 5.63 4.43
CA LEU A 160 29.78 4.61 5.47
C LEU A 160 31.18 3.99 5.46
N GLN A 161 31.74 3.75 6.65
CA GLN A 161 33.07 3.14 6.82
C GLN A 161 33.12 1.68 6.32
N GLY A 162 31.98 1.00 6.27
CA GLY A 162 31.86 -0.38 5.78
C GLY A 162 30.41 -0.75 5.50
N ARG A 163 30.21 -1.82 4.72
CA ARG A 163 28.89 -2.37 4.37
C ARG A 163 28.88 -3.89 4.52
N ALA A 164 27.77 -4.45 5.01
CA ALA A 164 27.59 -5.89 5.23
C ALA A 164 26.97 -6.61 3.99
N GLY A 165 27.08 -6.01 2.81
CA GLY A 165 26.52 -6.56 1.57
C GLY A 165 25.02 -6.32 1.42
N SER A 166 24.29 -7.25 0.80
CA SER A 166 22.84 -7.10 0.60
C SER A 166 22.09 -7.35 1.89
N ILE A 167 21.32 -6.35 2.35
CA ILE A 167 20.37 -6.54 3.45
C ILE A 167 19.23 -7.44 2.96
N GLN A 168 18.85 -8.43 3.74
CA GLN A 168 17.77 -9.36 3.38
C GLN A 168 16.42 -8.98 3.98
N ALA A 169 16.42 -8.64 5.27
CA ALA A 169 15.24 -8.23 6.00
C ALA A 169 15.63 -7.25 7.11
N ALA A 170 14.67 -6.45 7.57
CA ALA A 170 14.84 -5.55 8.70
C ALA A 170 13.63 -5.61 9.65
N LEU A 171 13.91 -5.48 10.95
CA LEU A 171 12.87 -5.31 11.97
C LEU A 171 13.11 -3.94 12.61
N SER A 172 12.15 -3.03 12.44
CA SER A 172 12.15 -1.73 13.12
C SER A 172 11.38 -1.87 14.43
N LEU A 173 11.97 -1.42 15.53
CA LEU A 173 11.38 -1.49 16.86
C LEU A 173 11.08 -0.07 17.36
N GLU A 174 9.80 0.24 17.52
CA GLU A 174 9.32 1.52 18.06
C GLU A 174 8.73 1.29 19.46
N LEU A 175 9.58 1.33 20.48
CA LEU A 175 9.21 1.05 21.87
C LEU A 175 9.11 2.37 22.66
N SER A 176 7.96 3.03 22.60
CA SER A 176 7.77 4.38 23.18
C SER A 176 7.56 4.41 24.70
N SER A 177 7.47 3.26 25.37
CA SER A 177 7.20 3.17 26.81
C SER A 177 7.99 2.04 27.47
N ASP A 178 8.45 2.27 28.69
CA ASP A 178 9.10 1.26 29.54
C ASP A 178 8.17 0.10 29.91
N VAL A 179 6.84 0.34 29.85
CA VAL A 179 5.82 -0.67 30.12
C VAL A 179 5.10 -0.99 28.83
N ILE A 180 5.32 -2.21 28.33
CA ILE A 180 4.68 -2.71 27.12
C ILE A 180 3.58 -3.70 27.51
N THR A 181 2.37 -3.38 27.10
CA THR A 181 1.16 -4.18 27.35
C THR A 181 0.85 -5.10 26.16
N SER A 182 1.08 -4.61 24.93
CA SER A 182 0.89 -5.36 23.69
C SER A 182 1.84 -4.86 22.60
N LEU A 183 1.95 -5.62 21.52
CA LEU A 183 2.72 -5.25 20.33
C LEU A 183 1.79 -5.03 19.13
N ASP A 184 1.93 -3.90 18.45
CA ASP A 184 1.21 -3.61 17.19
C ASP A 184 2.14 -3.78 16.00
N LEU A 185 1.66 -4.48 14.97
CA LEU A 185 2.39 -4.64 13.73
C LEU A 185 1.97 -3.55 12.73
N VAL A 186 2.97 -2.85 12.19
CA VAL A 186 2.79 -1.83 11.15
C VAL A 186 3.45 -2.30 9.87
N LEU A 187 2.70 -2.24 8.76
CA LEU A 187 3.09 -2.82 7.46
C LEU A 187 3.05 -1.80 6.31
N GLU A 188 2.35 -0.67 6.50
CA GLU A 188 2.13 0.30 5.43
C GLU A 188 3.39 1.13 5.16
N GLY A 189 4.00 0.86 4.00
CA GLY A 189 5.16 1.58 3.51
C GLY A 189 4.83 2.70 2.53
N LEU A 190 5.89 3.28 1.97
CA LEU A 190 5.80 4.37 1.01
C LEU A 190 5.00 3.95 -0.23
N ASN A 191 4.16 4.85 -0.74
CA ASN A 191 3.34 4.63 -1.93
C ASN A 191 2.39 3.42 -1.84
N GLY A 192 2.05 2.96 -0.64
CA GLY A 192 1.16 1.82 -0.43
C GLY A 192 1.83 0.46 -0.53
N GLN A 193 3.17 0.41 -0.62
CA GLN A 193 3.94 -0.83 -0.59
C GLN A 193 3.73 -1.57 0.75
N LEU A 194 3.72 -2.89 0.67
CA LEU A 194 3.64 -3.78 1.83
C LEU A 194 4.82 -4.74 1.81
N PRO A 195 5.36 -5.13 2.98
CA PRO A 195 6.31 -6.23 3.04
C PRO A 195 5.61 -7.54 2.71
N ASN A 196 6.41 -8.55 2.44
CA ASN A 196 5.94 -9.90 2.29
C ASN A 196 5.11 -10.34 3.52
N LEU A 197 3.91 -10.87 3.27
CA LEU A 197 2.96 -11.35 4.29
C LEU A 197 3.59 -12.35 5.28
N ASP A 198 4.60 -13.11 4.84
CA ASP A 198 5.33 -14.04 5.69
C ASP A 198 5.96 -13.36 6.93
N LEU A 199 6.38 -12.10 6.80
CA LEU A 199 6.93 -11.34 7.92
C LEU A 199 5.87 -11.05 8.99
N ALA A 200 4.63 -10.77 8.56
CA ALA A 200 3.49 -10.61 9.45
C ALA A 200 3.08 -11.94 10.10
N ASN A 201 3.11 -13.03 9.33
CA ASN A 201 2.82 -14.38 9.84
C ASN A 201 3.86 -14.82 10.88
N LEU A 202 5.14 -14.51 10.64
CA LEU A 202 6.24 -14.75 11.56
C LEU A 202 6.01 -14.03 12.89
N PHE A 203 5.69 -12.73 12.83
CA PHE A 203 5.35 -11.94 14.01
C PHE A 203 4.19 -12.56 14.78
N HIS A 204 3.08 -12.83 14.10
CA HIS A 204 1.89 -13.39 14.73
C HIS A 204 2.14 -14.75 15.38
N ALA A 205 2.89 -15.65 14.72
CA ALA A 205 3.23 -16.96 15.23
C ALA A 205 4.07 -16.88 16.51
N PHE A 206 5.05 -15.96 16.59
CA PHE A 206 5.83 -15.76 17.80
C PHE A 206 5.02 -15.12 18.94
N CYS A 207 4.13 -14.18 18.63
CA CYS A 207 3.20 -13.64 19.62
C CYS A 207 2.32 -14.74 20.22
N GLN A 208 1.74 -15.62 19.38
CA GLN A 208 0.96 -16.75 19.86
C GLN A 208 1.80 -17.74 20.69
N LYS A 209 3.00 -18.09 20.22
CA LYS A 209 3.91 -19.03 20.91
C LYS A 209 4.29 -18.56 22.31
N LEU A 210 4.54 -17.26 22.48
CA LEU A 210 4.99 -16.67 23.74
C LEU A 210 3.86 -16.07 24.58
N GLY A 211 2.60 -16.15 24.11
CA GLY A 211 1.45 -15.57 24.79
C GLY A 211 1.49 -14.04 24.88
N VAL A 212 2.12 -13.37 23.89
CA VAL A 212 2.18 -11.90 23.82
C VAL A 212 0.96 -11.37 23.08
N LEU A 213 0.27 -10.41 23.69
CA LEU A 213 -0.88 -9.75 23.07
C LEU A 213 -0.42 -8.96 21.84
N CYS A 214 -1.05 -9.20 20.69
CA CYS A 214 -0.70 -8.55 19.44
C CYS A 214 -1.90 -7.94 18.72
N THR A 215 -1.69 -6.78 18.12
CA THR A 215 -2.69 -6.01 17.39
C THR A 215 -2.21 -5.69 15.98
N ILE A 216 -3.14 -5.36 15.10
CA ILE A 216 -2.89 -4.73 13.81
C ILE A 216 -3.84 -3.54 13.69
N GLN A 217 -3.35 -2.41 13.21
CA GLN A 217 -4.11 -1.14 13.21
C GLN A 217 -4.58 -0.71 14.61
N GLY A 218 -3.92 -1.15 15.68
CA GLY A 218 -4.36 -0.91 17.06
C GLY A 218 -5.63 -1.66 17.46
N LYS A 219 -6.16 -2.56 16.62
CA LYS A 219 -7.34 -3.37 16.91
C LYS A 219 -6.92 -4.78 17.35
N LEU A 220 -7.59 -5.28 18.39
CA LEU A 220 -7.34 -6.62 18.92
C LEU A 220 -7.97 -7.68 18.04
N GLN A 221 -7.30 -8.82 17.92
CA GLN A 221 -7.85 -9.97 17.23
C GLN A 221 -9.06 -10.55 17.96
N ARG A 222 -10.07 -10.88 17.17
CA ARG A 222 -11.31 -11.52 17.61
C ARG A 222 -11.42 -12.92 17.03
N HIS A 223 -12.04 -13.82 17.79
CA HIS A 223 -12.28 -15.21 17.37
C HIS A 223 -13.72 -15.45 16.92
N ASP A 224 -14.62 -14.49 17.15
CA ASP A 224 -16.05 -14.54 16.89
C ASP A 224 -16.44 -13.93 15.53
N TRP A 225 -15.81 -14.39 14.46
CA TRP A 225 -15.96 -13.90 13.08
C TRP A 225 -17.39 -13.94 12.53
N GLY A 226 -18.18 -14.94 12.94
CA GLY A 226 -19.58 -15.07 12.53
C GLY A 226 -20.52 -14.10 13.23
N SER A 227 -20.05 -13.37 14.25
CA SER A 227 -20.86 -12.36 14.94
C SER A 227 -20.84 -11.04 14.18
N THR A 228 -21.88 -10.22 14.40
CA THR A 228 -21.93 -8.86 13.85
C THR A 228 -20.76 -8.00 14.35
N GLU A 229 -20.34 -8.19 15.60
CA GLU A 229 -19.20 -7.46 16.18
C GLU A 229 -17.85 -7.91 15.61
N GLY A 230 -17.68 -9.22 15.37
CA GLY A 230 -16.49 -9.75 14.73
C GLY A 230 -16.31 -9.20 13.32
N TYR A 231 -17.39 -9.21 12.53
CA TYR A 231 -17.40 -8.60 11.20
C TYR A 231 -17.12 -7.09 11.25
N THR A 232 -17.73 -6.33 12.16
CA THR A 232 -17.50 -4.87 12.23
C THR A 232 -16.05 -4.55 12.56
N VAL A 233 -15.44 -5.25 13.53
CA VAL A 233 -14.02 -5.05 13.86
C VAL A 233 -13.10 -5.43 12.68
N ALA A 234 -13.40 -6.54 12.00
CA ALA A 234 -12.66 -6.95 10.80
C ALA A 234 -12.76 -5.89 9.68
N ALA A 235 -13.97 -5.38 9.42
CA ALA A 235 -14.20 -4.33 8.43
C ALA A 235 -13.49 -3.02 8.82
N GLN A 236 -13.59 -2.59 10.08
CA GLN A 236 -12.89 -1.39 10.58
C GLN A 236 -11.37 -1.52 10.44
N THR A 237 -10.80 -2.67 10.79
CA THR A 237 -9.36 -2.95 10.68
C THR A 237 -8.92 -2.91 9.22
N MET A 238 -9.67 -3.54 8.33
CA MET A 238 -9.41 -3.51 6.89
C MET A 238 -9.51 -2.08 6.33
N THR A 239 -10.54 -1.32 6.71
CA THR A 239 -10.71 0.08 6.28
C THR A 239 -9.58 0.98 6.80
N LEU A 240 -9.12 0.79 8.04
CA LEU A 240 -7.96 1.49 8.58
C LEU A 240 -6.70 1.23 7.74
N MET A 241 -6.44 -0.03 7.40
CA MET A 241 -5.31 -0.39 6.53
C MET A 241 -5.42 0.26 5.15
N VAL A 242 -6.61 0.25 4.54
CA VAL A 242 -6.88 0.92 3.25
C VAL A 242 -6.61 2.43 3.35
N LEU A 243 -7.10 3.09 4.39
CA LEU A 243 -6.87 4.53 4.59
C LEU A 243 -5.39 4.85 4.81
N LYS A 244 -4.67 4.04 5.59
CA LYS A 244 -3.23 4.20 5.79
C LYS A 244 -2.45 4.00 4.50
N GLN A 245 -2.73 2.95 3.75
CA GLN A 245 -2.09 2.71 2.45
C GLN A 245 -2.40 3.83 1.45
N ALA A 246 -3.65 4.30 1.39
CA ALA A 246 -4.07 5.35 0.47
C ALA A 246 -3.33 6.68 0.69
N SER A 247 -2.92 6.97 1.93
CA SER A 247 -2.12 8.16 2.22
C SER A 247 -0.74 8.14 1.54
N GLY A 248 -0.23 6.96 1.17
CA GLY A 248 1.06 6.77 0.49
C GLY A 248 2.30 7.18 1.30
N ARG A 249 2.12 7.60 2.56
CA ARG A 249 3.23 7.90 3.47
C ARG A 249 3.72 6.62 4.15
N PRO A 250 5.02 6.54 4.51
CA PRO A 250 5.51 5.45 5.33
C PRO A 250 4.99 5.62 6.76
N TRP A 251 4.32 4.60 7.31
CA TRP A 251 3.81 4.66 8.67
C TRP A 251 4.82 4.22 9.72
N GLY A 252 6.03 3.78 9.33
CA GLY A 252 7.17 3.50 10.20
C GLY A 252 8.44 3.36 9.36
N ASP A 253 9.61 3.26 10.02
CA ASP A 253 10.92 3.25 9.34
C ASP A 253 11.04 2.15 8.29
N HIS A 254 10.42 0.99 8.54
CA HIS A 254 10.37 -0.14 7.61
C HIS A 254 9.85 0.26 6.22
N GLY A 255 8.95 1.25 6.14
CA GLY A 255 8.33 1.67 4.88
C GLY A 255 9.33 2.23 3.86
N LEU A 256 10.49 2.70 4.33
CA LEU A 256 11.59 3.19 3.48
C LEU A 256 12.45 2.05 2.93
N PHE A 257 12.52 0.91 3.63
CA PHE A 257 13.29 -0.27 3.20
C PHE A 257 12.68 -0.99 2.00
N LEU A 258 11.34 -0.98 1.90
CA LEU A 258 10.60 -1.71 0.85
C LEU A 258 11.00 -1.27 -0.57
N ARG A 259 11.34 0.02 -0.76
CA ARG A 259 11.81 0.54 -2.07
C ARG A 259 13.11 -0.11 -2.53
N TYR A 260 13.93 -0.60 -1.60
CA TYR A 260 15.20 -1.28 -1.86
C TYR A 260 15.03 -2.81 -1.93
N HIS A 261 13.78 -3.30 -1.98
CA HIS A 261 13.44 -4.72 -1.93
C HIS A 261 14.01 -5.42 -0.68
N ILE A 262 14.04 -4.69 0.44
CA ILE A 262 14.37 -5.23 1.76
C ILE A 262 13.05 -5.44 2.51
N GLU A 263 12.76 -6.69 2.85
CA GLU A 263 11.53 -7.05 3.55
C GLU A 263 11.59 -6.54 4.99
N ALA A 264 10.73 -5.59 5.34
CA ALA A 264 10.80 -4.93 6.63
C ALA A 264 9.41 -4.66 7.22
N ALA A 265 9.31 -4.75 8.54
CA ALA A 265 8.12 -4.36 9.29
C ALA A 265 8.51 -3.62 10.56
N THR A 266 7.65 -2.69 10.98
CA THR A 266 7.80 -2.00 12.27
C THR A 266 6.91 -2.69 13.32
N ILE A 267 7.50 -2.95 14.48
CA ILE A 267 6.79 -3.45 15.66
C ILE A 267 6.74 -2.33 16.70
N ARG A 268 5.53 -1.92 17.08
CA ARG A 268 5.28 -0.88 18.06
C ARG A 268 4.93 -1.45 19.42
N GLY A 269 5.54 -0.92 20.47
CA GLY A 269 5.14 -1.19 21.85
C GLY A 269 3.94 -0.32 22.25
N ILE A 270 2.82 -0.94 22.61
CA ILE A 270 1.61 -0.25 23.09
C ILE A 270 1.48 -0.38 24.61
N ASN A 271 1.08 0.72 25.27
CA ASN A 271 0.79 0.79 26.70
C ASN A 271 -0.67 1.17 27.00
N SER A 272 -1.62 0.54 26.29
CA SER A 272 -3.05 0.82 26.44
C SER A 272 -3.80 -0.27 27.20
N PHE A 273 -3.29 -1.50 27.22
CA PHE A 273 -3.97 -2.65 27.81
C PHE A 273 -3.45 -2.93 29.22
N ARG A 274 -3.74 -2.03 30.18
CA ARG A 274 -3.15 -2.03 31.54
C ARG A 274 -3.29 -3.34 32.34
N HIS A 275 -4.23 -4.22 31.98
CA HIS A 275 -4.38 -5.54 32.60
C HIS A 275 -3.31 -6.55 32.17
N TYR A 276 -2.64 -6.30 31.05
CA TYR A 276 -1.59 -7.12 30.48
C TYR A 276 -0.26 -6.41 30.64
N LYS A 277 0.72 -7.07 31.26
CA LYS A 277 2.10 -6.57 31.31
C LYS A 277 2.99 -7.65 30.73
N THR A 278 3.74 -7.29 29.70
CA THR A 278 4.70 -8.21 29.09
C THR A 278 6.07 -7.97 29.71
N ASP A 279 6.72 -9.03 30.19
CA ASP A 279 8.08 -8.93 30.72
C ASP A 279 9.10 -8.68 29.61
N ALA A 280 10.15 -7.92 29.92
CA ALA A 280 11.24 -7.61 29.00
C ALA A 280 11.93 -8.89 28.50
N THR A 281 12.03 -9.93 29.33
CA THR A 281 12.57 -11.24 28.93
C THR A 281 11.72 -11.90 27.84
N THR A 282 10.39 -11.76 27.94
CA THR A 282 9.45 -12.34 26.97
C THR A 282 9.55 -11.60 25.64
N LEU A 283 9.65 -10.27 25.67
CA LEU A 283 9.90 -9.45 24.47
C LEU A 283 11.26 -9.77 23.84
N GLY A 284 12.31 -9.91 24.65
CA GLY A 284 13.64 -10.30 24.18
C GLY A 284 13.62 -11.65 23.47
N ARG A 285 12.93 -12.66 24.02
CA ARG A 285 12.73 -13.97 23.37
C ARG A 285 11.95 -13.86 22.07
N LEU A 286 10.94 -12.98 22.00
CA LEU A 286 10.16 -12.74 20.79
C LEU A 286 11.05 -12.17 19.69
N PHE A 287 11.76 -11.07 19.96
CA PHE A 287 12.62 -10.42 18.99
C PHE A 287 13.80 -11.28 18.60
N GLU A 288 14.47 -11.93 19.56
CA GLU A 288 15.53 -12.89 19.28
C GLU A 288 15.01 -14.04 18.41
N GLY A 289 13.84 -14.59 18.73
CA GLY A 289 13.22 -15.67 17.96
C GLY A 289 12.94 -15.26 16.51
N MET A 290 12.30 -14.12 16.30
CA MET A 290 12.05 -13.56 14.96
C MET A 290 13.36 -13.31 14.22
N PHE A 291 14.33 -12.66 14.88
CA PHE A 291 15.61 -12.32 14.28
C PHE A 291 16.43 -13.58 13.92
N ARG A 292 16.42 -14.61 14.77
CA ARG A 292 16.99 -15.94 14.46
C ARG A 292 16.32 -16.59 13.26
N LYS A 293 15.01 -16.45 13.11
CA LYS A 293 14.32 -16.97 11.91
C LYS A 293 14.76 -16.24 10.65
N LEU A 294 14.75 -14.91 10.66
CA LEU A 294 15.18 -14.10 9.51
C LEU A 294 16.64 -14.36 9.14
N ASN A 295 17.50 -14.45 10.15
CA ASN A 295 18.91 -14.72 9.97
C ASN A 295 19.15 -16.11 9.33
N ASN A 296 18.36 -17.12 9.68
CA ASN A 296 18.50 -18.47 9.13
C ASN A 296 17.72 -18.71 7.83
N LEU A 297 17.08 -17.69 7.24
CA LEU A 297 16.42 -17.84 5.94
C LEU A 297 17.41 -18.33 4.87
N LEU A 298 17.15 -19.47 4.23
CA LEU A 298 18.01 -19.96 3.16
C LEU A 298 17.79 -19.15 1.86
N GLU A 299 16.57 -18.70 1.64
CA GLU A 299 16.14 -17.91 0.49
C GLU A 299 15.45 -16.62 0.95
N ARG A 300 15.43 -15.61 0.09
CA ARG A 300 14.63 -14.40 0.32
C ARG A 300 13.13 -14.77 0.33
N LEU A 301 12.31 -14.00 1.05
CA LEU A 301 10.87 -14.24 1.13
C LEU A 301 10.24 -14.03 -0.26
N HIS A 302 9.86 -15.13 -0.93
CA HIS A 302 9.35 -15.09 -2.32
C HIS A 302 8.04 -15.84 -2.54
N GLN A 303 7.58 -16.67 -1.59
CA GLN A 303 6.37 -17.49 -1.79
C GLN A 303 5.05 -16.79 -1.42
N SER A 304 5.09 -15.70 -0.68
CA SER A 304 3.91 -15.09 -0.07
C SER A 304 3.53 -13.75 -0.71
N TYR A 305 2.23 -13.46 -0.66
CA TYR A 305 1.61 -12.34 -1.37
C TYR A 305 2.20 -10.99 -0.94
N PHE A 306 2.51 -10.13 -1.92
CA PHE A 306 2.90 -8.71 -1.72
C PHE A 306 1.69 -7.76 -1.74
N PHE A 307 0.52 -8.28 -2.14
CA PHE A 307 -0.71 -7.52 -2.32
C PHE A 307 -1.83 -8.19 -1.52
N TYR A 308 -2.10 -7.63 -0.35
CA TYR A 308 -3.07 -8.15 0.60
C TYR A 308 -3.68 -7.04 1.45
N LEU A 309 -4.88 -7.30 1.96
CA LEU A 309 -5.50 -6.51 3.03
C LEU A 309 -5.72 -7.41 4.24
N MET A 310 -5.45 -6.93 5.45
CA MET A 310 -5.55 -7.73 6.67
C MET A 310 -6.73 -7.26 7.54
N PRO A 311 -7.90 -7.91 7.47
CA PRO A 311 -8.96 -7.71 8.47
C PRO A 311 -8.54 -8.17 9.88
N SER A 312 -7.53 -9.05 9.99
CA SER A 312 -6.88 -9.42 11.25
C SER A 312 -5.46 -9.96 10.99
N LEU A 313 -4.65 -10.19 12.03
CA LEU A 313 -3.34 -10.85 11.87
C LEU A 313 -3.42 -12.33 11.47
N SER A 314 -4.57 -12.98 11.65
CA SER A 314 -4.77 -14.40 11.31
C SER A 314 -5.42 -14.62 9.94
N HIS A 315 -5.94 -13.57 9.31
CA HIS A 315 -6.68 -13.66 8.06
C HIS A 315 -6.34 -12.49 7.13
N PHE A 316 -6.18 -12.78 5.84
CA PHE A 316 -5.90 -11.77 4.81
C PHE A 316 -6.82 -11.95 3.61
N VAL A 317 -7.05 -10.87 2.87
CA VAL A 317 -7.76 -10.84 1.60
C VAL A 317 -6.72 -10.66 0.50
N SER A 318 -6.63 -11.61 -0.42
CA SER A 318 -5.69 -11.54 -1.53
C SER A 318 -6.17 -10.57 -2.63
N ILE A 319 -5.23 -10.09 -3.45
CA ILE A 319 -5.51 -9.23 -4.61
C ILE A 319 -6.63 -9.74 -5.53
N GLY A 320 -6.78 -11.07 -5.68
CA GLY A 320 -7.81 -11.67 -6.51
C GLY A 320 -9.25 -11.39 -6.02
N TYR A 321 -9.44 -11.14 -4.72
CA TYR A 321 -10.75 -10.87 -4.15
C TYR A 321 -11.13 -9.39 -4.18
N TYR A 322 -10.18 -8.47 -3.95
CA TYR A 322 -10.51 -7.03 -3.89
C TYR A 322 -10.41 -6.31 -5.23
N MET A 323 -9.60 -6.78 -6.19
CA MET A 323 -9.50 -6.17 -7.51
C MET A 323 -10.82 -6.14 -8.32
N PRO A 324 -11.70 -7.15 -8.25
CA PRO A 324 -13.01 -7.10 -8.90
C PRO A 324 -13.85 -5.87 -8.52
N ALA A 325 -13.81 -5.42 -7.26
CA ALA A 325 -14.52 -4.21 -6.84
C ALA A 325 -14.05 -2.98 -7.61
N PHE A 326 -12.74 -2.81 -7.75
CA PHE A 326 -12.16 -1.75 -8.59
C PHE A 326 -12.51 -1.94 -10.08
N GLY A 327 -12.44 -3.17 -10.58
CA GLY A 327 -12.79 -3.50 -11.97
C GLY A 327 -14.22 -3.10 -12.33
N LEU A 328 -15.18 -3.30 -11.42
CA LEU A 328 -16.56 -2.86 -11.58
C LEU A 328 -16.69 -1.33 -11.66
N LEU A 329 -15.92 -0.58 -10.86
CA LEU A 329 -15.88 0.89 -10.93
C LEU A 329 -15.23 1.38 -12.25
N ALA A 330 -14.12 0.76 -12.65
CA ALA A 330 -13.44 1.09 -13.91
C ALA A 330 -14.33 0.80 -15.14
N ALA A 331 -15.13 -0.28 -15.09
CA ALA A 331 -16.06 -0.63 -16.14
C ALA A 331 -17.10 0.48 -16.41
N ILE A 332 -17.53 1.23 -15.38
CA ILE A 332 -18.46 2.36 -15.53
C ILE A 332 -17.87 3.42 -16.48
N LEU A 333 -16.60 3.76 -16.31
CA LEU A 333 -15.93 4.75 -17.16
C LEU A 333 -15.85 4.29 -18.62
N LEU A 334 -15.53 3.01 -18.84
CA LEU A 334 -15.45 2.41 -20.17
C LEU A 334 -16.82 2.31 -20.84
N LEU A 335 -17.86 1.91 -20.09
CA LEU A 335 -19.23 1.86 -20.59
C LEU A 335 -19.71 3.26 -20.98
N ARG A 336 -19.45 4.28 -20.17
CA ARG A 336 -19.81 5.68 -20.47
C ARG A 336 -19.03 6.24 -21.66
N ALA A 337 -17.75 5.91 -21.77
CA ALA A 337 -16.94 6.27 -22.92
C ALA A 337 -17.49 5.64 -24.21
N LEU A 338 -17.88 4.36 -24.15
CA LEU A 338 -18.45 3.63 -25.29
C LEU A 338 -19.81 4.21 -25.72
N ASP A 339 -20.68 4.57 -24.77
CA ASP A 339 -21.94 5.25 -25.06
C ASP A 339 -21.74 6.60 -25.76
N LEU A 340 -20.81 7.43 -25.26
CA LEU A 340 -20.46 8.70 -25.91
C LEU A 340 -19.86 8.48 -27.31
N TRP A 341 -19.00 7.48 -27.48
CA TRP A 341 -18.41 7.15 -28.78
C TRP A 341 -19.49 6.79 -29.81
N VAL A 342 -20.48 5.99 -29.42
CA VAL A 342 -21.62 5.62 -30.28
C VAL A 342 -22.47 6.85 -30.63
N GLN A 343 -22.70 7.74 -29.67
CA GLN A 343 -23.47 8.97 -29.88
C GLN A 343 -22.74 9.97 -30.79
N ILE A 344 -21.41 10.05 -30.72
CA ILE A 344 -20.59 10.90 -31.61
C ILE A 344 -20.61 10.34 -33.04
N GLY A 345 -20.54 9.02 -33.20
CA GLY A 345 -20.52 8.35 -34.51
C GLY A 345 -21.88 8.20 -35.20
N SER A 346 -22.98 8.59 -34.56
CA SER A 346 -24.32 8.53 -35.14
C SER A 346 -24.61 9.83 -35.92
N PRO A 347 -24.79 9.80 -37.25
CA PRO A 347 -25.07 11.02 -38.01
C PRO A 347 -26.39 11.63 -37.55
N ALA A 348 -26.38 12.94 -37.33
CA ALA A 348 -27.62 13.69 -37.15
C ALA A 348 -28.49 13.47 -38.39
N LEU A 349 -29.79 13.21 -38.19
CA LEU A 349 -30.75 13.16 -39.30
C LEU A 349 -30.77 14.53 -39.96
N VAL A 350 -30.00 14.68 -41.04
CA VAL A 350 -30.08 15.85 -41.92
C VAL A 350 -31.45 15.77 -42.59
N THR A 351 -32.38 16.60 -42.14
CA THR A 351 -33.45 17.08 -43.00
C THR A 351 -32.77 17.74 -44.20
N GLN A 352 -32.94 17.15 -45.38
CA GLN A 352 -32.48 17.71 -46.64
C GLN A 352 -32.93 19.17 -46.73
N ASP A 353 -31.99 20.10 -46.75
CA ASP A 353 -31.94 21.22 -47.69
C ASP A 353 -30.65 22.04 -47.49
N GLY A 354 -29.89 22.22 -48.57
CA GLY A 354 -28.83 23.24 -48.68
C GLY A 354 -27.39 22.72 -48.67
N VAL A 355 -26.80 22.62 -49.87
CA VAL A 355 -25.35 22.46 -50.08
C VAL A 355 -24.63 23.73 -49.61
N SER A 356 -23.62 23.61 -48.74
CA SER A 356 -22.61 24.65 -48.54
C SER A 356 -21.21 24.01 -48.61
N GLU A 357 -20.34 24.59 -49.42
CA GLU A 357 -18.95 24.18 -49.61
C GLU A 357 -18.13 24.46 -48.34
N GLU A 358 -17.33 23.48 -47.88
CA GLU A 358 -16.40 23.63 -46.74
C GLU A 358 -14.98 23.96 -47.25
N GLU A 359 -14.47 25.16 -46.93
CA GLU A 359 -13.03 25.47 -46.97
C GLU A 359 -12.30 24.89 -45.73
N PRO A 360 -11.04 24.45 -45.87
CA PRO A 360 -10.27 23.85 -44.79
C PRO A 360 -9.63 24.93 -43.90
N SER A 361 -10.45 25.65 -43.14
CA SER A 361 -9.97 26.39 -41.96
C SER A 361 -9.78 25.40 -40.81
N LEU A 362 -8.71 25.55 -40.00
CA LEU A 362 -8.51 24.73 -38.79
C LEU A 362 -9.80 24.71 -37.97
N SER A 363 -10.49 23.56 -37.98
CA SER A 363 -11.88 23.50 -37.53
C SER A 363 -12.03 24.07 -36.09
N PRO A 364 -12.91 25.05 -35.86
CA PRO A 364 -13.13 25.65 -34.53
C PRO A 364 -13.51 24.62 -33.45
N GLY A 365 -13.97 23.43 -33.87
CA GLY A 365 -14.21 22.29 -32.99
C GLY A 365 -12.97 21.74 -32.28
N ILE A 366 -11.81 21.63 -32.95
CA ILE A 366 -10.59 21.08 -32.35
C ILE A 366 -10.04 22.02 -31.26
N LEU A 367 -10.04 23.33 -31.54
CA LEU A 367 -9.56 24.33 -30.58
C LEU A 367 -10.42 24.34 -29.31
N SER A 368 -11.74 24.21 -29.44
CA SER A 368 -12.66 24.15 -28.29
C SER A 368 -12.37 22.99 -27.33
N VAL A 369 -11.80 21.89 -27.81
CA VAL A 369 -11.44 20.71 -27.00
C VAL A 369 -10.00 20.78 -26.49
N LEU A 370 -9.06 21.28 -27.30
CA LEU A 370 -7.64 21.32 -26.95
C LEU A 370 -7.33 22.35 -25.86
N THR A 371 -7.97 23.52 -25.92
CA THR A 371 -7.77 24.61 -24.94
C THR A 371 -8.04 24.18 -23.49
N PRO A 372 -9.20 23.57 -23.13
CA PRO A 372 -9.44 23.13 -21.75
C PRO A 372 -8.47 22.03 -21.30
N ILE A 373 -8.00 21.17 -22.21
CA ILE A 373 -6.98 20.17 -21.91
C ILE A 373 -5.67 20.84 -21.50
N VAL A 374 -5.17 21.77 -22.31
CA VAL A 374 -3.91 22.48 -22.05
C VAL A 374 -4.00 23.29 -20.77
N ILE A 375 -5.05 24.10 -20.59
CA ILE A 375 -5.24 24.92 -19.39
C ILE A 375 -5.28 24.05 -18.13
N SER A 376 -6.05 22.95 -18.15
CA SER A 376 -6.16 22.08 -16.97
C SER A 376 -4.81 21.49 -16.55
N HIS A 377 -3.96 21.09 -17.51
CA HIS A 377 -2.63 20.55 -17.20
C HIS A 377 -1.65 21.66 -16.78
N LEU A 378 -1.72 22.85 -17.37
CA LEU A 378 -0.95 24.01 -16.90
C LEU A 378 -1.31 24.38 -15.46
N THR A 379 -2.59 24.32 -15.08
CA THR A 379 -3.03 24.50 -13.70
C THR A 379 -2.47 23.41 -12.79
N GLY A 380 -2.44 22.14 -13.25
CA GLY A 380 -1.81 21.05 -12.50
C GLY A 380 -0.31 21.25 -12.28
N VAL A 381 0.41 21.69 -13.32
CA VAL A 381 1.84 22.04 -13.22
C VAL A 381 2.04 23.19 -12.24
N ALA A 382 1.22 24.23 -12.31
CA ALA A 382 1.28 25.34 -11.36
C ALA A 382 1.00 24.89 -9.92
N LEU A 383 -0.01 24.04 -9.72
CA LEU A 383 -0.32 23.47 -8.41
C LEU A 383 0.83 22.62 -7.85
N TYR A 384 1.54 21.90 -8.73
CA TYR A 384 2.72 21.12 -8.34
C TYR A 384 3.92 22.00 -7.96
N THR A 385 4.24 23.02 -8.78
CA THR A 385 5.46 23.81 -8.64
C THR A 385 5.36 24.94 -7.61
N LEU A 386 4.20 25.58 -7.46
CA LEU A 386 4.05 26.75 -6.61
C LEU A 386 4.37 26.46 -5.14
N PRO A 387 3.86 25.40 -4.50
CA PRO A 387 4.23 25.09 -3.12
C PRO A 387 5.72 24.78 -2.92
N ILE A 388 6.39 24.30 -3.98
CA ILE A 388 7.83 23.96 -3.95
C ILE A 388 8.68 25.24 -4.11
N LEU A 389 8.25 26.18 -4.95
CA LEU A 389 8.99 27.42 -5.27
C LEU A 389 8.69 28.57 -4.29
N SER A 390 7.52 28.58 -3.67
CA SER A 390 7.04 29.68 -2.82
C SER A 390 6.95 29.28 -1.34
N GLN A 391 8.08 28.81 -0.77
CA GLN A 391 8.16 28.52 0.67
C GLN A 391 7.78 29.71 1.59
N GLU A 392 7.67 30.94 1.06
CA GLU A 392 7.23 32.12 1.84
C GLU A 392 5.97 32.85 1.33
N THR A 393 5.39 32.52 0.18
CA THR A 393 4.31 33.32 -0.43
C THR A 393 3.32 32.50 -1.27
N ALA A 394 2.50 31.67 -0.62
CA ALA A 394 1.56 30.80 -1.33
C ALA A 394 0.09 31.00 -0.91
N VAL A 395 -0.49 32.19 -1.13
CA VAL A 395 -1.96 32.33 -1.21
C VAL A 395 -2.30 33.43 -2.22
N GLU A 396 -2.77 33.06 -3.41
CA GLU A 396 -3.84 33.79 -4.09
C GLU A 396 -4.45 32.98 -5.25
N HIS A 397 -5.78 32.95 -5.24
CA HIS A 397 -6.77 32.43 -6.21
C HIS A 397 -6.24 31.90 -7.56
N PHE A 398 -6.40 30.60 -7.79
CA PHE A 398 -6.35 30.03 -9.14
C PHE A 398 -7.68 30.28 -9.86
N PRO A 399 -7.71 31.07 -10.94
CA PRO A 399 -8.93 31.23 -11.73
C PRO A 399 -9.25 29.95 -12.50
N VAL A 400 -10.47 29.44 -12.33
CA VAL A 400 -11.03 28.41 -13.22
C VAL A 400 -11.49 29.11 -14.50
N PHE A 401 -10.73 28.98 -15.57
CA PHE A 401 -11.14 29.48 -16.88
C PHE A 401 -12.19 28.55 -17.50
N ILE A 402 -13.42 29.04 -17.64
CA ILE A 402 -14.53 28.35 -18.31
C ILE A 402 -14.70 29.00 -19.69
N LEU A 403 -14.58 28.22 -20.77
CA LEU A 403 -14.73 28.75 -22.13
C LEU A 403 -16.21 28.93 -22.52
N ASP A 404 -16.51 30.01 -23.22
CA ASP A 404 -17.87 30.56 -23.37
C ASP A 404 -18.65 30.06 -24.60
N LYS A 405 -18.03 29.30 -25.52
CA LYS A 405 -18.69 28.80 -26.74
C LYS A 405 -18.09 27.48 -27.23
N GLY A 406 -18.89 26.43 -27.31
CA GLY A 406 -18.49 25.16 -27.93
C GLY A 406 -19.60 24.52 -28.75
N THR A 407 -19.26 23.51 -29.54
CA THR A 407 -20.26 22.72 -30.27
C THR A 407 -20.85 21.62 -29.37
N GLU A 408 -22.06 21.13 -29.69
CA GLU A 408 -22.66 19.95 -29.03
C GLU A 408 -21.78 18.69 -29.16
N GLN A 409 -21.00 18.58 -30.25
CA GLN A 409 -20.02 17.53 -30.39
C GLN A 409 -18.78 17.75 -29.50
N GLY A 410 -18.37 19.00 -29.28
CA GLY A 410 -17.16 19.36 -28.52
C GLY A 410 -17.18 18.87 -27.08
N TRP A 411 -18.27 19.08 -26.33
CA TRP A 411 -18.35 18.61 -24.94
C TRP A 411 -18.36 17.08 -24.83
N ARG A 412 -18.95 16.39 -25.82
CA ARG A 412 -18.98 14.92 -25.86
C ARG A 412 -17.59 14.35 -26.10
N VAL A 413 -16.82 14.96 -27.00
CA VAL A 413 -15.42 14.61 -27.26
C VAL A 413 -14.56 14.90 -26.02
N LEU A 414 -14.73 16.07 -25.39
CA LEU A 414 -14.02 16.42 -24.16
C LEU A 414 -14.34 15.44 -23.02
N LYS A 415 -15.63 15.12 -22.81
CA LYS A 415 -16.06 14.15 -21.80
C LYS A 415 -15.51 12.75 -22.10
N LEU A 416 -15.53 12.32 -23.36
CA LEU A 416 -14.94 11.05 -23.77
C LEU A 416 -13.44 10.99 -23.43
N ALA A 417 -12.68 12.04 -23.77
CA ALA A 417 -11.27 12.14 -23.45
C ALA A 417 -11.04 12.12 -21.93
N ALA A 418 -11.84 12.86 -21.16
CA ALA A 418 -11.75 12.89 -19.70
C ALA A 418 -12.07 11.52 -19.07
N LEU A 419 -13.05 10.77 -19.58
CA LEU A 419 -13.39 9.43 -19.10
C LEU A 419 -12.28 8.41 -19.36
N LEU A 420 -11.71 8.42 -20.57
CA LEU A 420 -10.60 7.53 -20.92
C LEU A 420 -9.34 7.87 -20.13
N TYR A 421 -9.05 9.16 -19.96
CA TYR A 421 -7.99 9.64 -19.09
C TYR A 421 -8.21 9.13 -17.66
N LEU A 422 -9.38 9.38 -17.05
CA LEU A 422 -9.67 8.94 -15.70
C LEU A 422 -9.56 7.43 -15.54
N ALA A 423 -9.99 6.64 -16.54
CA ALA A 423 -9.88 5.18 -16.51
C ALA A 423 -8.43 4.70 -16.48
N VAL A 424 -7.57 5.25 -17.33
CA VAL A 424 -6.13 4.94 -17.34
C VAL A 424 -5.47 5.40 -16.04
N LEU A 425 -5.79 6.62 -15.59
CA LEU A 425 -5.24 7.21 -14.38
C LEU A 425 -5.56 6.37 -13.14
N LEU A 426 -6.83 6.02 -12.94
CA LEU A 426 -7.25 5.18 -11.82
C LEU A 426 -6.69 3.76 -11.94
N GLY A 427 -6.61 3.20 -13.15
CA GLY A 427 -6.01 1.88 -13.38
C GLY A 427 -4.54 1.83 -12.97
N CYS A 428 -3.74 2.78 -13.43
CA CYS A 428 -2.33 2.91 -13.05
C CYS A 428 -2.18 3.18 -11.54
N THR A 429 -3.04 4.03 -10.97
CA THR A 429 -3.02 4.32 -9.53
C THR A 429 -3.32 3.06 -8.73
N ALA A 430 -4.32 2.27 -9.10
CA ALA A 430 -4.68 1.05 -8.40
C ALA A 430 -3.61 -0.06 -8.50
N LEU A 431 -2.80 -0.08 -9.57
CA LEU A 431 -1.67 -1.00 -9.70
C LEU A 431 -0.50 -0.63 -8.78
N ILE A 432 -0.27 0.67 -8.56
CA ILE A 432 0.78 1.16 -7.66
C ILE A 432 0.30 1.12 -6.20
N ASN A 433 -0.90 1.63 -5.96
CA ASN A 433 -1.54 1.77 -4.67
C ASN A 433 -3.04 1.52 -4.83
N PHE A 434 -3.45 0.26 -4.65
CA PHE A 434 -4.84 -0.16 -4.76
C PHE A 434 -5.76 0.70 -3.91
N SER A 435 -5.39 0.96 -2.66
CA SER A 435 -6.22 1.70 -1.70
C SER A 435 -6.50 3.13 -2.15
N LEU A 436 -5.48 3.84 -2.64
CA LEU A 436 -5.66 5.17 -3.23
C LEU A 436 -6.52 5.12 -4.50
N GLY A 437 -6.22 4.19 -5.41
CA GLY A 437 -6.98 4.03 -6.66
C GLY A 437 -8.44 3.69 -6.44
N PHE A 438 -8.74 2.83 -5.46
CA PHE A 438 -10.09 2.44 -5.07
C PHE A 438 -10.86 3.60 -4.46
N ILE A 439 -10.28 4.33 -3.49
CA ILE A 439 -10.93 5.49 -2.88
C ILE A 439 -11.24 6.56 -3.93
N LEU A 440 -10.28 6.89 -4.80
CA LEU A 440 -10.49 7.83 -5.89
C LEU A 440 -11.54 7.33 -6.88
N ALA A 441 -11.61 6.03 -7.16
CA ALA A 441 -12.64 5.47 -8.03
C ALA A 441 -14.03 5.59 -7.39
N VAL A 442 -14.17 5.31 -6.08
CA VAL A 442 -15.44 5.40 -5.36
C VAL A 442 -16.01 6.82 -5.39
N THR A 443 -15.16 7.85 -5.33
CA THR A 443 -15.60 9.26 -5.32
C THR A 443 -15.69 9.88 -6.71
N LEU A 444 -14.68 9.71 -7.57
CA LEU A 444 -14.60 10.41 -8.86
C LEU A 444 -15.44 9.76 -9.97
N VAL A 445 -15.62 8.44 -9.97
CA VAL A 445 -16.36 7.74 -11.03
C VAL A 445 -17.84 8.16 -11.11
N PRO A 446 -18.59 8.27 -10.00
CA PRO A 446 -19.97 8.76 -10.05
C PRO A 446 -20.08 10.15 -10.68
N ALA A 447 -19.21 11.08 -10.30
CA ALA A 447 -19.20 12.43 -10.85
C ALA A 447 -18.89 12.42 -12.36
N ALA A 448 -17.84 11.71 -12.76
CA ALA A 448 -17.42 11.59 -14.15
C ALA A 448 -18.50 10.93 -15.03
N ALA A 449 -19.19 9.91 -14.52
CA ALA A 449 -20.27 9.22 -15.23
C ALA A 449 -21.47 10.15 -15.47
N CYS A 450 -21.89 10.89 -14.43
CA CYS A 450 -23.12 11.68 -14.44
C CYS A 450 -22.98 13.05 -15.12
N VAL A 451 -21.79 13.68 -15.10
CA VAL A 451 -21.63 15.08 -15.54
C VAL A 451 -22.05 15.30 -17.00
N THR A 452 -22.98 16.23 -17.22
CA THR A 452 -23.41 16.65 -18.57
C THR A 452 -23.78 18.13 -18.53
N PRO A 453 -23.69 18.85 -19.67
CA PRO A 453 -24.01 20.28 -19.69
C PRO A 453 -25.51 20.57 -19.44
N HIS A 454 -26.39 19.59 -19.63
CA HIS A 454 -27.84 19.73 -19.47
C HIS A 454 -28.32 19.59 -18.02
N MET A 455 -27.44 19.20 -17.10
CA MET A 455 -27.79 19.14 -15.68
C MET A 455 -28.03 20.55 -15.11
N PRO A 456 -28.91 20.70 -14.10
CA PRO A 456 -29.03 21.96 -13.36
C PRO A 456 -27.67 22.33 -12.78
N LYS A 457 -27.13 23.49 -13.21
CA LYS A 457 -25.72 23.87 -12.96
C LYS A 457 -25.38 23.91 -11.46
N SER A 458 -26.29 24.39 -10.61
CA SER A 458 -26.10 24.44 -9.16
C SER A 458 -25.98 23.05 -8.53
N LEU A 459 -26.87 22.12 -8.89
CA LEU A 459 -26.85 20.75 -8.39
C LEU A 459 -25.61 20.00 -8.90
N GLY A 460 -25.29 20.15 -10.18
CA GLY A 460 -24.09 19.56 -10.78
C GLY A 460 -22.81 20.08 -10.13
N ALA A 461 -22.73 21.39 -9.88
CA ALA A 461 -21.59 22.02 -9.22
C ALA A 461 -21.44 21.55 -7.77
N LEU A 462 -22.55 21.45 -7.03
CA LEU A 462 -22.55 20.92 -5.66
C LEU A 462 -22.06 19.47 -5.63
N ALA A 463 -22.58 18.61 -6.51
CA ALA A 463 -22.14 17.21 -6.61
C ALA A 463 -20.64 17.10 -6.96
N MET A 464 -20.15 17.94 -7.88
CA MET A 464 -18.73 18.02 -8.19
C MET A 464 -17.92 18.45 -6.97
N ILE A 465 -18.32 19.49 -6.23
CA ILE A 465 -17.57 19.92 -5.03
C ILE A 465 -17.49 18.78 -4.00
N LEU A 466 -18.63 18.13 -3.70
CA LEU A 466 -18.69 17.04 -2.71
C LEU A 466 -17.85 15.81 -3.11
N LEU A 467 -17.80 15.49 -4.40
CA LEU A 467 -17.02 14.35 -4.92
C LEU A 467 -15.61 14.75 -5.37
N SER A 468 -15.18 15.98 -5.09
CA SER A 468 -13.85 16.45 -5.48
C SER A 468 -12.72 15.68 -4.78
N PRO A 469 -11.51 15.67 -5.36
CA PRO A 469 -10.33 15.10 -4.70
C PRO A 469 -10.08 15.71 -3.30
N GLY A 470 -10.33 17.01 -3.12
CA GLY A 470 -10.21 17.67 -1.82
C GLY A 470 -11.22 17.18 -0.79
N CYS A 471 -12.50 17.07 -1.15
CA CYS A 471 -13.51 16.49 -0.26
C CYS A 471 -13.27 15.00 0.01
N THR A 472 -12.71 14.27 -0.95
CA THR A 472 -12.28 12.88 -0.76
C THR A 472 -11.25 12.77 0.38
N ILE A 473 -10.24 13.64 0.40
CA ILE A 473 -9.27 13.70 1.50
C ILE A 473 -9.96 14.04 2.84
N LEU A 474 -10.88 15.02 2.85
CA LEU A 474 -11.65 15.36 4.06
C LEU A 474 -12.44 14.16 4.60
N TYR A 475 -13.13 13.41 3.73
CA TYR A 475 -13.86 12.21 4.13
C TYR A 475 -12.93 11.13 4.67
N CYS A 476 -11.77 10.93 4.05
CA CYS A 476 -10.77 10.00 4.54
C CYS A 476 -10.26 10.39 5.93
N ILE A 477 -9.98 11.67 6.18
CA ILE A 477 -9.55 12.16 7.50
C ILE A 477 -10.63 11.91 8.54
N PHE A 478 -11.87 12.31 8.24
CA PHE A 478 -13.00 12.13 9.16
C PHE A 478 -13.21 10.65 9.51
N LEU A 479 -13.26 9.79 8.48
CA LEU A 479 -13.43 8.35 8.66
C LEU A 479 -12.24 7.73 9.41
N PHE A 480 -11.01 8.15 9.12
CA PHE A 480 -9.82 7.66 9.82
C PHE A 480 -9.87 7.98 11.32
N GLN A 481 -10.24 9.22 11.68
CA GLN A 481 -10.35 9.64 13.08
C GLN A 481 -11.48 8.93 13.82
N ASP A 482 -12.63 8.73 13.17
CA ASP A 482 -13.74 7.97 13.73
C ASP A 482 -13.34 6.50 14.01
N LEU A 483 -12.66 5.85 13.07
CA LEU A 483 -12.17 4.48 13.22
C LEU A 483 -11.08 4.33 14.30
N GLN A 484 -10.30 5.39 14.53
CA GLN A 484 -9.33 5.47 15.62
C GLN A 484 -9.95 5.80 16.98
N GLU A 485 -11.28 5.90 17.07
CA GLU A 485 -12.01 6.24 18.31
C GLU A 485 -11.63 7.63 18.86
N ALA A 486 -11.19 8.52 17.96
CA ALA A 486 -10.83 9.91 18.25
C ALA A 486 -11.62 10.86 17.34
N PRO A 487 -12.97 10.88 17.41
CA PRO A 487 -13.80 11.63 16.48
C PRO A 487 -13.50 13.14 16.58
N VAL A 488 -13.40 13.78 15.42
CA VAL A 488 -13.08 15.20 15.29
C VAL A 488 -14.28 16.01 14.86
N THR A 489 -14.36 17.24 15.34
CA THR A 489 -15.35 18.21 14.87
C THR A 489 -14.99 18.73 13.47
N LEU A 490 -15.95 19.31 12.75
CA LEU A 490 -15.72 19.82 11.40
C LEU A 490 -14.60 20.89 11.32
N PRO A 491 -14.49 21.86 12.26
CA PRO A 491 -13.38 22.82 12.27
C PRO A 491 -12.01 22.14 12.49
N GLU A 492 -11.92 21.18 13.41
CA GLU A 492 -10.69 20.41 13.65
C GLU A 492 -10.30 19.60 12.41
N CYS A 493 -11.28 18.99 11.74
CA CYS A 493 -11.07 18.28 10.48
C CYS A 493 -10.51 19.19 9.38
N CYS A 494 -10.97 20.45 9.29
CA CYS A 494 -10.43 21.44 8.36
C CYS A 494 -8.97 21.82 8.67
N LEU A 495 -8.60 21.91 9.95
CA LEU A 495 -7.21 22.14 10.35
C LEU A 495 -6.32 20.93 10.00
N LEU A 496 -6.79 19.72 10.30
CA LEU A 496 -6.10 18.49 9.93
C LEU A 496 -5.94 18.35 8.42
N TYR A 497 -6.92 18.79 7.63
CA TYR A 497 -6.85 18.78 6.17
C TYR A 497 -5.66 19.58 5.62
N LEU A 498 -5.44 20.80 6.11
CA LEU A 498 -4.28 21.61 5.72
C LEU A 498 -2.97 20.94 6.14
N SER A 499 -2.93 20.35 7.34
CA SER A 499 -1.77 19.59 7.81
C SER A 499 -1.48 18.37 6.93
N VAL A 500 -2.51 17.62 6.51
CA VAL A 500 -2.36 16.45 5.62
C VAL A 500 -1.85 16.85 4.24
N ILE A 501 -2.32 17.97 3.67
CA ILE A 501 -1.79 18.48 2.40
C ILE A 501 -0.32 18.86 2.55
N SER A 502 0.01 19.64 3.58
CA SER A 502 1.39 20.06 3.86
C SER A 502 2.31 18.85 4.05
N GLN A 503 1.85 17.85 4.80
CA GLN A 503 2.58 16.61 5.01
C GLN A 503 2.75 15.83 3.70
N GLY A 504 1.74 15.76 2.84
CA GLY A 504 1.87 15.08 1.54
C GLY A 504 2.89 15.73 0.61
N ILE A 505 3.01 17.07 0.64
CA ILE A 505 4.06 17.81 -0.07
C ILE A 505 5.44 17.51 0.54
N LEU A 506 5.52 17.52 1.87
CA LEU A 506 6.76 17.22 2.58
C LEU A 506 7.24 15.78 2.34
N ASP A 507 6.33 14.81 2.38
CA ASP A 507 6.64 13.39 2.13
C ASP A 507 7.10 13.16 0.68
N HIS A 508 6.57 13.94 -0.27
CA HIS A 508 7.08 13.95 -1.64
C HIS A 508 8.51 14.48 -1.69
N ALA A 509 8.77 15.63 -1.06
CA ALA A 509 10.09 16.26 -1.06
C ALA A 509 11.16 15.43 -0.33
N LEU A 510 10.82 14.85 0.83
CA LEU A 510 11.77 14.12 1.67
C LEU A 510 11.95 12.66 1.28
N TYR A 511 10.90 11.99 0.80
CA TYR A 511 10.91 10.54 0.61
C TYR A 511 10.57 10.10 -0.81
N GLY A 512 10.15 11.01 -1.69
CA GLY A 512 9.72 10.66 -3.05
C GLY A 512 8.32 10.02 -3.10
N SER A 513 7.42 10.36 -2.17
CA SER A 513 6.02 9.94 -2.23
C SER A 513 5.37 10.43 -3.54
N LEU A 514 4.59 9.58 -4.21
CA LEU A 514 3.97 9.86 -5.51
C LEU A 514 2.57 10.46 -5.38
N VAL A 515 1.98 10.47 -4.18
CA VAL A 515 0.58 10.88 -3.98
C VAL A 515 0.36 12.34 -4.36
N TYR A 516 1.21 13.26 -3.88
CA TYR A 516 1.09 14.68 -4.20
C TYR A 516 1.26 14.97 -5.71
N PRO A 517 2.33 14.50 -6.40
CA PRO A 517 2.45 14.65 -7.85
C PRO A 517 1.28 14.04 -8.61
N LEU A 518 0.80 12.85 -8.20
CA LEU A 518 -0.34 12.19 -8.84
C LEU A 518 -1.60 13.06 -8.76
N LEU A 519 -1.89 13.59 -7.56
CA LEU A 519 -3.05 14.44 -7.34
C LEU A 519 -2.94 15.76 -8.12
N ALA A 520 -1.80 16.43 -8.04
CA ALA A 520 -1.59 17.75 -8.64
C ALA A 520 -1.47 17.71 -10.17
N LEU A 521 -0.68 16.79 -10.72
CA LEU A 521 -0.37 16.75 -12.16
C LEU A 521 -1.38 15.95 -12.99
N PHE A 522 -2.17 15.06 -12.36
CA PHE A 522 -3.06 14.17 -13.11
C PHE A 522 -4.52 14.21 -12.64
N VAL A 523 -4.78 13.94 -11.36
CA VAL A 523 -6.17 13.85 -10.85
C VAL A 523 -6.86 15.20 -10.92
N TYR A 524 -6.22 16.27 -10.47
CA TYR A 524 -6.80 17.61 -10.48
C TYR A 524 -7.03 18.16 -11.89
N PRO A 525 -6.08 18.06 -12.84
CA PRO A 525 -6.34 18.39 -14.25
C PRO A 525 -7.50 17.60 -14.85
N CYS A 526 -7.56 16.28 -14.62
CA CYS A 526 -8.68 15.46 -15.08
C CYS A 526 -10.02 15.95 -14.50
N TRP A 527 -10.02 16.31 -13.22
CA TRP A 527 -11.18 16.90 -12.53
C TRP A 527 -11.63 18.23 -13.15
N LEU A 528 -10.69 19.10 -13.54
CA LEU A 528 -11.00 20.36 -14.23
C LEU A 528 -11.63 20.15 -15.62
N LEU A 529 -11.29 19.07 -16.33
CA LEU A 529 -11.97 18.74 -17.60
C LEU A 529 -13.45 18.48 -17.38
N LEU A 530 -13.83 17.80 -16.29
CA LEU A 530 -15.22 17.53 -15.95
C LEU A 530 -15.98 18.82 -15.61
N TRP A 531 -15.34 19.79 -14.95
CA TRP A 531 -15.91 21.12 -14.73
C TRP A 531 -16.17 21.87 -16.05
N ASN A 532 -15.25 21.78 -17.00
CA ASN A 532 -15.44 22.34 -18.34
C ASN A 532 -16.61 21.68 -19.08
N VAL A 533 -16.83 20.37 -18.91
CA VAL A 533 -18.01 19.68 -19.45
C VAL A 533 -19.30 20.18 -18.79
N LEU A 534 -19.31 20.37 -17.46
CA LEU A 534 -20.50 20.83 -16.74
C LEU A 534 -20.92 22.23 -17.19
N PHE A 535 -19.98 23.15 -17.37
CA PHE A 535 -20.25 24.54 -17.76
C PHE A 535 -20.15 24.80 -19.26
N TRP A 536 -20.08 23.75 -20.06
CA TRP A 536 -20.08 23.88 -21.52
C TRP A 536 -21.34 24.61 -21.99
N LYS A 537 -21.15 25.54 -22.93
CA LYS A 537 -22.16 26.42 -23.51
C LYS A 537 -22.37 26.15 -24.99
#